data_AF-A0A1W9PYT3-F1
#
_entry.id   AF-A0A1W9PYT3-F1
#
_cell.length_a   1.000
_cell.length_b   1.000
_cell.length_c   1.000
_cell.angle_alpha   90.00
_cell.angle_beta   90.00
_cell.angle_gamma   90.00
#
_symmetry.space_group_name_H-M   'P 1'
#
loop_
_entity.id
_entity.type
_entity.pdbx_description
1 polymer ?
#
loop_
_entity_poly.entity_id
_entity_poly.type
_entity_poly.pdbx_seq_one_letter_code
_entity_poly.pdbx_strand_id
1 'polypeptide(L)'
;MVSPFFVDVGIKVHYGWISSIVGLPLSIAGAVLGGYCIAAFSLRRVIWPFLLLQNLTNVVYMVLALHLDPFVAANTGAGIATVPVGKMNLAFIAAVHGFDQFAGGLGTLMTFLMRICSARFKAAHYAIGSGLMNVSGLFSGVASGFLASWLGYGYFFGVSFLFSIPGMALVPFLPVDVYDEPEGRKDL
;
A
#
# COMPACT_ATOMS: atom_id res chain seq x y z
N MET A 1 9.35 1.79 1.65
CA MET A 1 10.45 2.57 1.02
C MET A 1 10.04 3.91 0.39
N VAL A 2 8.75 4.28 0.34
CA VAL A 2 8.33 5.57 -0.27
C VAL A 2 8.92 6.79 0.44
N SER A 3 8.91 6.80 1.78
CA SER A 3 9.44 7.92 2.56
C SER A 3 10.93 8.21 2.32
N PRO A 4 11.86 7.23 2.43
CA PRO A 4 13.27 7.47 2.12
C PRO A 4 13.49 7.81 0.63
N PHE A 5 12.76 7.20 -0.30
CA PHE A 5 12.81 7.56 -1.72
C PHE A 5 12.53 9.05 -1.95
N PHE A 6 11.52 9.64 -1.30
CA PHE A 6 11.20 11.06 -1.45
C PHE A 6 12.25 11.99 -0.82
N VAL A 7 12.93 11.51 0.23
CA VAL A 7 14.06 12.25 0.82
C VAL A 7 15.23 12.24 -0.16
N ASP A 8 15.55 11.09 -0.75
CA ASP A 8 16.68 10.93 -1.68
C ASP A 8 16.44 11.60 -3.04
N VAL A 9 15.17 11.73 -3.46
CA VAL A 9 14.76 12.58 -4.60
C VAL A 9 14.93 14.08 -4.29
N GLY A 10 15.08 14.47 -3.03
CA GLY A 10 15.30 15.85 -2.61
C GLY A 10 14.03 16.65 -2.29
N ILE A 11 12.89 15.98 -2.10
CA ILE A 11 11.58 16.62 -1.85
C ILE A 11 11.10 16.49 -0.40
N LYS A 12 12.02 16.36 0.57
CA LYS A 12 11.71 16.18 2.00
C LYS A 12 10.70 17.19 2.54
N VAL A 13 10.82 18.47 2.16
CA VAL A 13 9.90 19.54 2.58
C VAL A 13 8.49 19.35 1.99
N HIS A 14 8.41 18.82 0.77
CA HIS A 14 7.13 18.62 0.10
C HIS A 14 6.41 17.34 0.53
N TYR A 15 7.13 16.36 1.06
CA TYR A 15 6.54 15.11 1.54
C TYR A 15 5.42 15.33 2.56
N GLY A 16 5.62 16.23 3.53
CA GLY A 16 4.65 16.47 4.60
C GLY A 16 3.27 16.88 4.09
N TRP A 17 3.22 17.83 3.15
CA TRP A 17 1.94 18.26 2.58
C TRP A 17 1.40 17.25 1.56
N ILE A 18 2.25 16.57 0.79
CA ILE A 18 1.82 15.51 -0.14
C ILE A 18 1.11 14.39 0.64
N SER A 19 1.70 13.89 1.72
CA SER A 19 1.07 12.83 2.52
C SER A 19 -0.17 13.29 3.27
N SER A 20 -0.17 14.53 3.79
CA SER A 20 -1.30 15.00 4.62
C SER A 20 -2.47 15.54 3.80
N ILE A 21 -2.20 16.30 2.74
CA ILE A 21 -3.25 16.98 1.94
C ILE A 21 -3.73 16.08 0.79
N VAL A 22 -2.83 15.31 0.17
CA VAL A 22 -3.20 14.43 -0.94
C VAL A 22 -3.44 13.01 -0.44
N GLY A 23 -2.48 12.47 0.32
CA GLY A 23 -2.51 11.08 0.76
C GLY A 23 -3.66 10.75 1.70
N LEU A 24 -3.90 11.56 2.74
CA LEU A 24 -4.92 11.26 3.75
C LEU A 24 -6.35 11.30 3.20
N PRO A 25 -6.79 12.33 2.45
CA PRO A 25 -8.14 12.33 1.86
C PRO A 25 -8.35 11.18 0.86
N LEU A 26 -7.34 10.86 0.05
CA LEU A 26 -7.44 9.75 -0.90
C LEU A 26 -7.47 8.40 -0.22
N SER A 27 -6.75 8.21 0.89
CA SER A 27 -6.85 7.00 1.71
C SER A 27 -8.26 6.83 2.29
N ILE A 28 -8.87 7.91 2.79
CA ILE A 28 -10.26 7.88 3.29
C ILE A 28 -11.23 7.56 2.16
N ALA A 29 -11.08 8.22 1.00
CA ALA A 29 -11.91 7.94 -0.17
C ALA A 29 -11.78 6.49 -0.63
N GLY A 30 -10.57 5.94 -0.62
CA GLY A 30 -10.29 4.53 -0.89
C GLY A 30 -10.96 3.60 0.11
N ALA A 31 -10.92 3.91 1.41
CA ALA A 31 -11.58 3.12 2.45
C ALA A 31 -13.11 3.10 2.30
N VAL A 32 -13.72 4.26 2.05
CA VAL A 32 -15.16 4.38 1.83
C VAL A 32 -15.59 3.62 0.59
N LEU A 33 -14.88 3.82 -0.54
CA LEU A 33 -15.18 3.14 -1.80
C LEU A 33 -14.94 1.63 -1.69
N GLY A 34 -13.85 1.22 -1.04
CA GLY A 34 -13.52 -0.17 -0.78
C GLY A 34 -14.59 -0.88 0.04
N GLY A 35 -15.01 -0.26 1.14
CA GLY A 35 -16.10 -0.75 1.99
C GLY A 35 -17.43 -0.85 1.23
N TYR A 36 -17.78 0.18 0.44
CA TYR A 36 -18.98 0.17 -0.40
C TYR A 36 -18.96 -0.95 -1.44
N CYS A 37 -17.86 -1.12 -2.19
CA CYS A 37 -17.73 -2.17 -3.20
C CYS A 37 -17.83 -3.58 -2.59
N ILE A 38 -17.21 -3.80 -1.42
CA ILE A 38 -17.28 -5.10 -0.73
C ILE A 38 -18.72 -5.39 -0.28
N ALA A 39 -19.44 -4.38 0.22
CA ALA A 39 -20.84 -4.50 0.61
C ALA A 39 -21.77 -4.74 -0.60
N ALA A 40 -21.50 -4.13 -1.75
CA ALA A 40 -22.35 -4.23 -2.94
C ALA A 40 -22.10 -5.48 -3.80
N PHE A 41 -20.85 -5.95 -3.92
CA PHE A 41 -20.45 -6.98 -4.90
C PHE A 41 -19.88 -8.27 -4.28
N SER A 42 -19.91 -8.38 -2.95
CA SER A 42 -19.28 -9.45 -2.15
C SER A 42 -17.74 -9.47 -2.24
N LEU A 43 -17.09 -9.82 -1.12
CA LEU A 43 -15.64 -9.86 -1.01
C LEU A 43 -15.00 -10.80 -2.05
N ARG A 44 -15.66 -11.91 -2.41
CA ARG A 44 -15.11 -12.90 -3.36
C ARG A 44 -14.80 -12.32 -4.73
N ARG A 45 -15.64 -11.40 -5.22
CA ARG A 45 -15.46 -10.77 -6.54
C ARG A 45 -14.50 -9.61 -6.48
N VAL A 46 -14.45 -8.91 -5.35
CA VAL A 46 -13.74 -7.64 -5.18
C VAL A 46 -12.29 -7.83 -4.70
N ILE A 47 -11.98 -8.95 -4.03
CA ILE A 47 -10.65 -9.23 -3.49
C ILE A 47 -9.56 -9.23 -4.57
N TRP A 48 -9.83 -9.85 -5.72
CA TRP A 48 -8.88 -9.91 -6.84
C TRP A 48 -8.56 -8.55 -7.46
N PRO A 49 -9.55 -7.77 -7.93
CA PRO A 49 -9.26 -6.46 -8.51
C PRO A 49 -8.63 -5.51 -7.49
N PHE A 50 -9.01 -5.58 -6.22
CA PHE A 50 -8.42 -4.73 -5.18
C PHE A 50 -6.98 -5.10 -4.86
N LEU A 51 -6.67 -6.39 -4.75
CA LEU A 51 -5.30 -6.85 -4.54
C LEU A 51 -4.44 -6.53 -5.75
N LEU A 52 -4.95 -6.71 -6.97
CA LEU A 52 -4.22 -6.33 -8.18
C LEU A 52 -3.97 -4.82 -8.22
N LEU A 53 -4.96 -4.00 -7.87
CA LEU A 53 -4.81 -2.54 -7.81
C LEU A 53 -3.77 -2.11 -6.75
N GLN A 54 -3.82 -2.69 -5.56
CA GLN A 54 -2.84 -2.45 -4.49
C GLN A 54 -1.43 -2.87 -4.89
N ASN A 55 -1.27 -3.96 -5.61
CA ASN A 55 0.03 -4.41 -6.06
C ASN A 55 0.55 -3.61 -7.25
N LEU A 56 -0.34 -3.13 -8.12
CA LEU A 56 0.01 -2.28 -9.25
C LEU A 56 0.69 -0.97 -8.80
N THR A 57 0.42 -0.48 -7.58
CA THR A 57 1.08 0.73 -7.07
C THR A 57 2.60 0.57 -7.00
N ASN A 58 3.12 -0.64 -6.71
CA ASN A 58 4.55 -0.93 -6.74
C ASN A 58 5.13 -0.76 -8.16
N VAL A 59 4.39 -1.17 -9.19
CA VAL A 59 4.81 -0.99 -10.59
C VAL A 59 4.79 0.48 -10.98
N VAL A 60 3.77 1.23 -10.56
CA VAL A 60 3.70 2.68 -10.78
C VAL A 60 4.87 3.39 -10.08
N TYR A 61 5.22 2.97 -8.87
CA TYR A 61 6.40 3.48 -8.16
C TYR A 61 7.72 3.07 -8.82
N MET A 62 7.82 1.87 -9.42
CA MET A 62 8.98 1.47 -10.21
C MET A 62 9.19 2.42 -11.39
N VAL A 63 8.12 2.70 -12.16
CA VAL A 63 8.19 3.65 -13.28
C VAL A 63 8.58 5.05 -12.81
N LEU A 64 7.99 5.51 -11.69
CA LEU A 64 8.33 6.79 -11.08
C LEU A 64 9.80 6.85 -10.65
N ALA A 65 10.30 5.79 -10.01
CA ALA A 65 11.69 5.70 -9.56
C ALA A 65 12.68 5.68 -10.72
N LEU A 66 12.38 4.94 -11.80
CA LEU A 66 13.22 4.95 -13.02
C LEU A 66 13.22 6.32 -13.71
N HIS A 67 12.08 7.01 -13.72
CA HIS A 67 12.00 8.37 -14.27
C HIS A 67 12.77 9.39 -13.44
N LEU A 68 12.78 9.22 -12.11
CA LEU A 68 13.45 10.12 -11.16
C LEU A 68 14.88 9.69 -10.81
N ASP A 69 15.39 8.59 -11.37
CA ASP A 69 16.73 8.05 -11.11
C ASP A 69 17.85 9.09 -11.29
N PRO A 70 17.83 9.98 -12.33
CA PRO A 70 18.82 11.04 -12.46
C PRO A 70 18.79 12.04 -11.30
N PHE A 71 17.60 12.32 -10.75
CA PHE A 71 17.44 13.20 -9.60
C PHE A 71 17.83 12.52 -8.30
N VAL A 72 17.59 11.21 -8.16
CA VAL A 72 18.07 10.42 -7.03
C VAL A 72 19.60 10.42 -7.02
N ALA A 73 20.25 10.11 -8.13
CA ALA A 73 21.72 10.11 -8.23
C ALA A 73 22.33 11.50 -7.93
N ALA A 74 21.68 12.58 -8.35
CA ALA A 74 22.15 13.95 -8.12
C ALA A 74 21.94 14.44 -6.67
N ASN A 75 20.95 13.91 -5.95
CA ASN A 75 20.57 14.35 -4.62
C ASN A 75 21.02 13.39 -3.49
N THR A 76 21.38 12.15 -3.82
CA THR A 76 21.87 11.17 -2.85
C THR A 76 23.19 11.64 -2.24
N GLY A 77 23.18 12.02 -0.96
CA GLY A 77 24.34 12.55 -0.24
C GLY A 77 24.55 14.07 -0.37
N ALA A 78 23.73 14.77 -1.15
CA ALA A 78 23.71 16.23 -1.19
C ALA A 78 23.03 16.75 0.09
N GLY A 79 23.79 17.40 0.98
CA GLY A 79 23.29 17.87 2.27
C GLY A 79 22.08 18.82 2.21
N ILE A 80 22.31 20.13 2.09
CA ILE A 80 21.27 21.17 2.27
C ILE A 80 20.74 21.73 0.93
N ALA A 81 21.49 21.56 -0.17
CA ALA A 81 21.13 22.08 -1.49
C ALA A 81 20.76 20.92 -2.43
N THR A 82 19.50 20.51 -2.40
CA THR A 82 18.95 19.54 -3.34
C THR A 82 18.57 20.22 -4.65
N VAL A 83 18.79 19.54 -5.78
CA VAL A 83 18.33 19.98 -7.09
C VAL A 83 16.81 19.91 -7.12
N PRO A 84 16.10 21.04 -7.34
CA PRO A 84 14.65 21.04 -7.36
C PRO A 84 14.14 20.24 -8.57
N VAL A 85 13.35 19.21 -8.31
CA VAL A 85 12.79 18.27 -9.30
C VAL A 85 11.83 18.95 -10.30
N GLY A 86 11.41 20.19 -10.02
CA GLY A 86 10.47 20.96 -10.83
C GLY A 86 9.01 20.65 -10.52
N LYS A 87 8.12 21.61 -10.82
CA LYS A 87 6.69 21.53 -10.44
C LYS A 87 5.96 20.35 -11.09
N MET A 88 6.30 20.00 -12.33
CA MET A 88 5.65 18.91 -13.08
C MET A 88 5.93 17.55 -12.45
N ASN A 89 7.20 17.27 -12.13
CA ASN A 89 7.59 16.03 -11.45
C ASN A 89 7.00 15.96 -10.04
N LEU A 90 6.90 17.11 -9.35
CA LEU A 90 6.28 17.17 -8.04
C LEU A 90 4.77 16.84 -8.07
N ALA A 91 4.05 17.33 -9.09
CA ALA A 91 2.67 16.97 -9.33
C ALA A 91 2.52 15.48 -9.68
N PHE A 92 3.45 14.93 -10.48
CA PHE A 92 3.47 13.51 -10.82
C PHE A 92 3.70 12.62 -9.57
N ILE A 93 4.65 12.99 -8.71
CA ILE A 93 4.90 12.32 -7.42
C ILE A 93 3.65 12.38 -6.53
N ALA A 94 3.00 13.54 -6.43
CA ALA A 94 1.79 13.69 -5.64
C ALA A 94 0.64 12.83 -6.16
N ALA A 95 0.47 12.73 -7.49
CA ALA A 95 -0.53 11.88 -8.12
C ALA A 95 -0.27 10.39 -7.85
N VAL A 96 0.97 9.93 -8.02
CA VAL A 96 1.37 8.54 -7.73
C VAL A 96 1.17 8.20 -6.25
N HIS A 97 1.61 9.08 -5.35
CA HIS A 97 1.41 8.88 -3.91
C HIS A 97 -0.08 8.88 -3.53
N GLY A 98 -0.86 9.77 -4.14
CA GLY A 98 -2.31 9.79 -3.94
C GLY A 98 -2.98 8.50 -4.39
N PHE A 99 -2.59 7.96 -5.54
CA PHE A 99 -3.08 6.68 -6.04
C PHE A 99 -2.70 5.52 -5.12
N ASP A 100 -1.47 5.49 -4.61
CA ASP A 100 -1.02 4.48 -3.65
C ASP A 100 -1.81 4.52 -2.35
N GLN A 101 -2.02 5.72 -1.79
CA GLN A 101 -2.81 5.91 -0.58
C GLN A 101 -4.28 5.53 -0.80
N PHE A 102 -4.85 5.82 -1.97
CA PHE A 102 -6.19 5.38 -2.35
C PHE A 102 -6.29 3.85 -2.41
N ALA A 103 -5.38 3.20 -3.14
CA ALA A 103 -5.38 1.75 -3.29
C ALA A 103 -5.14 1.04 -1.95
N GLY A 104 -4.18 1.51 -1.15
CA GLY A 104 -3.95 1.01 0.22
C GLY A 104 -5.14 1.25 1.15
N GLY A 105 -5.90 2.33 0.91
CA GLY A 105 -7.13 2.65 1.62
C GLY A 105 -8.25 1.63 1.44
N LEU A 106 -8.28 0.87 0.33
CA LEU A 106 -9.35 -0.10 0.03
C LEU A 106 -9.59 -1.16 1.12
N GLY A 107 -8.62 -1.37 2.01
CA GLY A 107 -8.83 -2.11 3.26
C GLY A 107 -9.13 -3.60 3.07
N THR A 108 -8.75 -4.18 1.93
CA THR A 108 -9.10 -5.56 1.54
C THR A 108 -8.59 -6.60 2.53
N LEU A 109 -7.34 -6.44 3.00
CA LEU A 109 -6.76 -7.36 3.97
C LEU A 109 -7.40 -7.21 5.36
N MET A 110 -7.76 -5.99 5.76
CA MET A 110 -8.41 -5.72 7.04
C MET A 110 -9.82 -6.30 7.09
N THR A 111 -10.58 -6.12 6.02
CA THR A 111 -11.92 -6.71 5.86
C THR A 111 -11.87 -8.24 5.79
N PHE A 112 -10.89 -8.79 5.07
CA PHE A 112 -10.63 -10.24 5.07
C PHE A 112 -10.30 -10.77 6.47
N LEU A 113 -9.40 -10.09 7.19
CA LEU A 113 -9.03 -10.48 8.56
C LEU A 113 -10.24 -10.46 9.49
N MET A 114 -11.10 -9.43 9.42
CA MET A 114 -12.32 -9.37 10.22
C MET A 114 -13.27 -10.56 9.97
N ARG A 115 -13.31 -11.09 8.74
CA ARG A 115 -14.18 -12.22 8.39
C ARG A 115 -13.69 -13.56 8.92
N ILE A 116 -12.38 -13.77 8.98
CA ILE A 116 -11.80 -15.02 9.53
C ILE A 116 -11.75 -15.01 11.08
N CYS A 117 -12.05 -13.88 11.73
CA CYS A 117 -12.09 -13.79 13.18
C CYS A 117 -13.34 -14.49 13.77
N SER A 118 -13.13 -15.44 14.67
CA SER A 118 -14.23 -16.21 15.28
C SER A 118 -15.22 -15.33 16.07
N ALA A 119 -16.51 -15.66 16.00
CA ALA A 119 -17.58 -14.87 16.61
C ALA A 119 -17.49 -14.72 18.13
N ARG A 120 -16.90 -15.71 18.82
CA ARG A 120 -16.80 -15.76 20.28
C ARG A 120 -15.76 -14.79 20.86
N PHE A 121 -14.68 -14.50 20.12
CA PHE A 121 -13.57 -13.64 20.58
C PHE A 121 -13.09 -12.68 19.48
N LYS A 122 -14.01 -12.10 18.70
CA LYS A 122 -13.70 -11.27 17.52
C LYS A 122 -12.66 -10.18 17.81
N ALA A 123 -12.83 -9.44 18.91
CA ALA A 123 -11.94 -8.32 19.24
C ALA A 123 -10.51 -8.79 19.51
N ALA A 124 -10.32 -9.87 20.27
CA ALA A 124 -9.00 -10.39 20.60
C ALA A 124 -8.29 -10.97 19.37
N HIS A 125 -9.00 -11.80 18.57
CA HIS A 125 -8.42 -12.36 17.34
C HIS A 125 -8.07 -11.29 16.31
N TYR A 126 -8.91 -10.27 16.18
CA TYR A 126 -8.63 -9.16 15.28
C TYR A 126 -7.44 -8.33 15.75
N ALA A 127 -7.33 -8.06 17.07
CA ALA A 127 -6.18 -7.37 17.63
C ALA A 127 -4.86 -8.15 17.42
N ILE A 128 -4.89 -9.47 17.62
CA ILE A 128 -3.73 -10.34 17.36
C ILE A 128 -3.36 -10.34 15.88
N GLY A 129 -4.35 -10.52 15.00
CA GLY A 129 -4.12 -10.56 13.55
C GLY A 129 -3.61 -9.24 12.98
N SER A 130 -4.22 -8.12 13.37
CA SER A 130 -3.79 -6.78 12.95
C SER A 130 -2.43 -6.40 13.55
N GLY A 131 -2.16 -6.83 14.79
CA GLY A 131 -0.84 -6.73 15.41
C GLY A 131 0.23 -7.48 14.61
N LEU A 132 -0.05 -8.73 14.22
CA LEU A 132 0.86 -9.53 13.40
C LEU A 132 1.09 -8.90 12.02
N MET A 133 0.04 -8.37 11.39
CA MET A 133 0.16 -7.62 10.13
C MET A 133 1.11 -6.42 10.29
N ASN A 134 0.93 -5.62 11.35
CA ASN A 134 1.79 -4.46 11.60
C ASN A 134 3.25 -4.88 11.86
N VAL A 135 3.47 -5.92 12.67
CA VAL A 135 4.80 -6.47 12.94
C VAL A 135 5.47 -6.95 11.65
N SER A 136 4.75 -7.69 10.81
CA SER A 136 5.29 -8.14 9.51
C SER A 136 5.64 -6.96 8.60
N GLY A 137 4.84 -5.89 8.61
CA GLY A 137 5.10 -4.65 7.89
C GLY A 137 6.36 -3.94 8.37
N LEU A 138 6.61 -3.92 9.67
CA LEU A 138 7.84 -3.34 10.25
C LEU A 138 9.09 -4.11 9.81
N PHE A 139 9.08 -5.45 9.89
CA PHE A 139 10.21 -6.27 9.45
C PHE A 139 10.47 -6.13 7.95
N SER A 140 9.41 -6.15 7.14
CA SER A 140 9.51 -5.89 5.70
C SER A 140 10.04 -4.48 5.42
N GLY A 141 9.62 -3.49 6.20
CA GLY A 141 10.11 -2.12 6.15
C GLY A 141 11.62 -2.01 6.40
N VAL A 142 12.14 -2.68 7.42
CA VAL A 142 13.58 -2.71 7.72
C VAL A 142 14.35 -3.43 6.60
N ALA A 143 13.91 -4.63 6.21
CA ALA A 143 14.54 -5.40 5.14
C ALA A 143 14.55 -4.62 3.81
N SER A 144 13.48 -3.88 3.53
CA SER A 144 13.36 -3.07 2.32
C SER A 144 14.40 -1.95 2.22
N GLY A 145 14.86 -1.41 3.35
CA GLY A 145 15.92 -0.39 3.37
C GLY A 145 17.26 -0.94 2.91
N PHE A 146 17.65 -2.13 3.39
CA PHE A 146 18.86 -2.80 2.94
C PHE A 146 18.77 -3.24 1.48
N LEU A 147 17.59 -3.71 1.05
CA LEU A 147 17.42 -4.15 -0.33
C LEU A 147 17.45 -2.95 -1.31
N ALA A 148 16.86 -1.82 -0.93
CA ALA A 148 16.90 -0.59 -1.72
C ALA A 148 18.31 0.01 -1.81
N SER A 149 19.15 -0.11 -0.79
CA SER A 149 20.53 0.38 -0.86
C SER A 149 21.43 -0.45 -1.78
N TRP A 150 21.11 -1.73 -1.99
CA TRP A 150 21.86 -2.60 -2.89
C TRP A 150 21.36 -2.58 -4.34
N LEU A 151 20.03 -2.57 -4.53
CA LEU A 151 19.41 -2.66 -5.86
C LEU A 151 19.01 -1.31 -6.45
N GLY A 152 18.97 -0.24 -5.64
CA GLY A 152 18.34 1.02 -6.02
C GLY A 152 16.81 0.96 -5.96
N TYR A 153 16.17 2.14 -5.96
CA TYR A 153 14.72 2.25 -5.77
C TYR A 153 13.90 1.61 -6.89
N GLY A 154 14.30 1.79 -8.16
CA GLY A 154 13.58 1.25 -9.32
C GLY A 154 13.42 -0.27 -9.24
N TYR A 155 14.54 -1.00 -9.20
CA TYR A 155 14.51 -2.47 -9.12
C TYR A 155 13.89 -2.98 -7.82
N PHE A 156 14.08 -2.26 -6.70
CA PHE A 156 13.45 -2.61 -5.43
C PHE A 156 11.91 -2.66 -5.53
N PHE A 157 11.28 -1.66 -6.17
CA PHE A 157 9.84 -1.64 -6.35
C PHE A 157 9.34 -2.78 -7.26
N GLY A 158 10.10 -3.10 -8.32
CA GLY A 158 9.81 -4.25 -9.18
C GLY A 158 9.91 -5.59 -8.45
N VAL A 159 10.97 -5.78 -7.66
CA VAL A 159 11.16 -6.98 -6.83
C VAL A 159 10.07 -7.10 -5.76
N SER A 160 9.63 -5.98 -5.18
CA SER A 160 8.52 -5.96 -4.21
C SER A 160 7.20 -6.40 -4.85
N PHE A 161 6.94 -6.02 -6.11
CA PHE A 161 5.80 -6.54 -6.87
C PHE A 161 5.93 -8.04 -7.13
N LEU A 162 7.13 -8.55 -7.47
CA LEU A 162 7.32 -9.99 -7.63
C LEU A 162 7.09 -10.76 -6.33
N PHE A 163 7.52 -10.22 -5.18
CA PHE A 163 7.29 -10.84 -3.88
C PHE A 163 5.82 -10.83 -3.44
N SER A 164 4.97 -9.98 -4.02
CA SER A 164 3.55 -10.00 -3.72
C SER A 164 2.77 -11.03 -4.55
N ILE A 165 3.32 -11.50 -5.67
CA ILE A 165 2.70 -12.54 -6.52
C ILE A 165 2.40 -13.82 -5.73
N PRO A 166 3.31 -14.39 -4.92
CA PRO A 166 2.98 -15.54 -4.07
C PRO A 166 1.78 -15.28 -3.15
N GLY A 167 1.70 -14.08 -2.57
CA GLY A 167 0.56 -13.69 -1.72
C GLY A 167 -0.76 -13.62 -2.50
N MET A 168 -0.73 -13.06 -3.71
CA MET A 168 -1.89 -13.03 -4.60
C MET A 168 -2.29 -14.43 -5.10
N ALA A 169 -1.31 -15.30 -5.36
CA ALA A 169 -1.54 -16.66 -5.82
C ALA A 169 -2.23 -17.54 -4.76
N LEU A 170 -2.21 -17.15 -3.48
CA LEU A 170 -2.91 -17.84 -2.39
C LEU A 170 -4.41 -17.49 -2.31
N VAL A 171 -4.84 -16.39 -2.94
CA VAL A 171 -6.25 -15.93 -2.91
C VAL A 171 -7.26 -16.97 -3.42
N PRO A 172 -7.04 -17.70 -4.53
CA PRO A 172 -8.01 -18.69 -5.00
C PRO A 172 -8.01 -19.98 -4.14
N PHE A 173 -7.02 -20.18 -3.28
CA PHE A 173 -6.98 -21.29 -2.32
C PHE A 173 -7.70 -20.96 -1.01
N LEU A 174 -8.20 -19.73 -0.85
CA LEU A 174 -8.96 -19.34 0.32
C LEU A 174 -10.29 -20.12 0.37
N PRO A 175 -10.65 -20.68 1.53
CA PRO A 175 -11.86 -21.46 1.66
C PRO A 175 -13.11 -20.56 1.51
N VAL A 176 -14.17 -21.15 0.97
CA VAL A 176 -15.35 -20.39 0.49
C VAL A 176 -16.14 -19.75 1.64
N ASP A 177 -16.05 -20.36 2.82
CA ASP A 177 -16.62 -19.90 4.09
C ASP A 177 -16.15 -18.49 4.51
N VAL A 178 -15.00 -18.03 4.00
CA VAL A 178 -14.52 -16.65 4.23
C VAL A 178 -15.33 -15.61 3.43
N TYR A 179 -15.99 -16.04 2.35
CA TYR A 179 -16.73 -15.15 1.46
C TYR A 179 -18.21 -15.04 1.82
N ASP A 180 -18.75 -16.06 2.48
CA ASP A 180 -20.13 -16.07 2.92
C ASP A 180 -20.31 -15.05 4.06
N GLU A 181 -21.38 -14.25 3.98
CA GLU A 181 -21.79 -13.46 5.14
C GLU A 181 -22.18 -14.44 6.26
N PRO A 182 -21.94 -14.10 7.54
CA PRO A 182 -22.55 -14.87 8.61
C PRO A 182 -24.06 -14.84 8.39
N GLU A 183 -24.59 -15.96 7.91
CA GLU A 183 -26.00 -16.16 7.61
C GLU A 183 -26.81 -15.85 8.89
N GLY A 184 -27.61 -14.79 8.84
CA GLY A 184 -28.61 -14.49 9.87
C GLY A 184 -28.09 -13.94 11.21
N ARG A 185 -28.21 -12.62 11.37
CA ARG A 185 -28.83 -12.09 12.60
C ARG A 185 -29.80 -10.98 12.22
N LYS A 186 -30.95 -11.40 11.70
CA LYS A 186 -32.16 -10.58 11.61
C LYS A 186 -32.97 -10.66 12.91
N ASP A 187 -32.36 -10.94 14.06
CA ASP A 187 -33.09 -11.03 15.32
C ASP A 187 -32.18 -10.60 16.48
N LEU A 188 -32.27 -9.30 16.79
CA LEU A 188 -32.43 -8.72 18.11
C LEU A 188 -33.11 -7.36 17.97
#